data_AF-A0A026X151-F1
#
_entry.id   AF-A0A026X151-F1
#
_cell.length_a   1.000
_cell.length_b   1.000
_cell.length_c   1.000
_cell.angle_alpha   90.00
_cell.angle_beta   90.00
_cell.angle_gamma   90.00
#
_symmetry.space_group_name_H-M   'P 1'
#
loop_
_entity.id
_entity.type
_entity.pdbx_description
1 polymer ?
#
loop_
_entity_poly.entity_id
_entity_poly.type
_entity_poly.pdbx_seq_one_letter_code
_entity_poly.pdbx_strand_id
1 'polypeptide(L)'
;VQANSGFYLSREKITYIELKSITENQECDWKKLVRETLVEVYGESITNYSAIGKRGARPAISAILFKALFNWATEKARKPITRKAYIQCINIFLISENIQKRKKELESTAEYKKYININLDIIR
;
A
#
# COMPACT_ATOMS: atom_id res chain seq x y z
N VAL A 1 3.44 -27.66 12.30
CA VAL A 1 2.92 -26.29 12.50
C VAL A 1 3.73 -25.36 11.62
N GLN A 2 3.21 -24.96 10.46
CA GLN A 2 3.93 -24.12 9.51
C GLN A 2 3.21 -22.77 9.46
N ALA A 3 3.63 -21.86 10.33
CA ALA A 3 3.11 -20.50 10.37
C ALA A 3 4.30 -19.62 10.74
N ASN A 4 4.97 -19.11 9.72
CA ASN A 4 5.81 -17.91 9.74
C ASN A 4 6.45 -17.86 8.36
N SER A 5 5.78 -17.17 7.45
CA SER A 5 6.25 -16.90 6.11
C SER A 5 7.38 -15.85 6.16
N GLY A 6 8.44 -16.12 6.93
CA GLY A 6 9.70 -15.35 6.98
C GLY A 6 9.54 -13.83 7.15
N PHE A 7 8.51 -13.37 7.86
CA PHE A 7 7.97 -12.03 7.68
C PHE A 7 8.64 -10.95 8.54
N TYR A 8 8.81 -9.78 7.92
CA TYR A 8 9.16 -8.48 8.49
C TYR A 8 8.20 -7.96 9.58
N LEU A 9 7.19 -8.73 9.98
CA LEU A 9 6.09 -8.30 10.86
C LEU A 9 5.93 -9.23 12.05
N SER A 10 5.69 -8.65 13.23
CA SER A 10 5.32 -9.41 14.42
C SER A 10 3.94 -10.04 14.27
N ARG A 11 3.63 -11.02 15.12
CA ARG A 11 2.32 -11.70 15.11
C ARG A 11 1.18 -10.73 15.36
N GLU A 12 1.38 -9.76 16.25
CA GLU A 12 0.41 -8.71 16.57
C GLU A 12 0.09 -7.86 15.34
N LYS A 13 1.12 -7.50 14.56
CA LYS A 13 0.95 -6.74 13.31
C LYS A 13 0.22 -7.53 12.24
N ILE A 14 0.54 -8.81 12.11
CA ILE A 14 -0.18 -9.74 11.23
C ILE A 14 -1.67 -9.76 11.61
N THR A 15 -2.00 -10.03 12.87
CA THR A 15 -3.38 -10.07 13.35
C THR A 15 -4.12 -8.75 13.13
N TYR A 16 -3.48 -7.62 13.42
CA TYR A 16 -4.05 -6.29 13.20
C TYR A 16 -4.39 -6.04 11.73
N ILE A 17 -3.49 -6.41 10.81
CA ILE A 17 -3.71 -6.30 9.36
C ILE A 17 -4.86 -7.21 8.91
N GLU A 18 -4.92 -8.45 9.40
CA GLU A 18 -6.04 -9.35 9.06
C GLU A 18 -7.38 -8.75 9.47
N LEU A 19 -7.48 -8.25 10.71
CA LEU A 19 -8.69 -7.61 11.22
C LEU A 19 -9.11 -6.41 10.38
N LYS A 20 -8.15 -5.56 9.99
CA LYS A 20 -8.41 -4.42 9.10
C LYS A 20 -8.85 -4.84 7.71
N SER A 21 -8.42 -6.01 7.25
CA SER A 21 -8.67 -6.50 5.90
C SER A 21 -10.02 -7.19 5.75
N ILE A 22 -10.74 -7.37 6.86
CA ILE A 22 -12.10 -7.90 6.88
C ILE A 22 -13.07 -6.86 6.28
N THR A 23 -13.94 -7.35 5.40
CA THR A 23 -15.08 -6.63 4.82
C THR A 23 -16.32 -6.77 5.69
N GLU A 24 -17.38 -6.01 5.41
CA GLU A 24 -18.65 -6.08 6.14
C GLU A 24 -19.25 -7.50 6.19
N ASN A 25 -18.96 -8.33 5.19
CA ASN A 25 -19.39 -9.74 5.12
C ASN A 25 -18.49 -10.69 5.92
N GLN A 26 -17.61 -10.17 6.80
CA GLN A 26 -16.63 -10.91 7.59
C GLN A 26 -15.53 -11.62 6.77
N GLU A 27 -15.25 -11.13 5.58
CA GLU A 27 -14.31 -11.79 4.67
C GLU A 27 -13.09 -10.96 4.40
N CYS A 28 -11.94 -11.62 4.31
CA CYS A 28 -10.69 -10.95 4.00
C CYS A 28 -10.67 -10.47 2.54
N ASP A 29 -10.63 -9.15 2.34
CA ASP A 29 -10.21 -8.56 1.07
C ASP A 29 -8.68 -8.67 0.97
N TRP A 30 -8.21 -9.65 0.22
CA TRP A 30 -6.78 -9.87 -0.01
C TRP A 30 -6.09 -8.63 -0.59
N LYS A 31 -6.79 -7.77 -1.35
CA LYS A 31 -6.20 -6.54 -1.88
C LYS A 31 -5.93 -5.55 -0.76
N LYS A 32 -6.86 -5.44 0.20
CA LYS A 32 -6.70 -4.61 1.39
C LYS A 32 -5.56 -5.13 2.27
N LEU A 33 -5.50 -6.44 2.49
CA LEU A 33 -4.39 -7.10 3.20
C LEU A 33 -3.03 -6.77 2.60
N VAL A 34 -2.91 -6.86 1.28
CA VAL A 34 -1.68 -6.51 0.56
C VAL A 34 -1.31 -5.05 0.77
N ARG A 35 -2.27 -4.14 0.67
CA ARG A 35 -2.03 -2.69 0.82
C ARG A 35 -1.59 -2.34 2.24
N GLU A 36 -2.32 -2.80 3.26
CA GLU A 36 -1.98 -2.53 4.66
C GLU A 36 -0.60 -3.10 5.02
N THR A 37 -0.26 -4.28 4.51
CA THR A 37 1.09 -4.87 4.70
C THR A 37 2.18 -3.99 4.09
N LEU A 38 1.97 -3.47 2.88
CA LEU A 38 2.95 -2.62 2.21
C LEU A 38 3.13 -1.27 2.94
N VAL A 39 2.05 -0.69 3.45
CA VAL A 39 2.10 0.52 4.29
C VAL A 39 2.88 0.26 5.57
N GLU A 40 2.61 -0.85 6.26
CA GLU A 40 3.29 -1.19 7.52
C GLU A 40 4.81 -1.39 7.32
N VAL A 41 5.23 -2.04 6.23
CA VAL A 41 6.66 -2.34 5.99
C VAL A 41 7.43 -1.14 5.43
N TYR A 42 6.85 -0.37 4.52
CA TYR A 42 7.57 0.68 3.79
C TYR A 42 7.20 2.11 4.18
N GLY A 43 6.05 2.30 4.84
CA GLY A 43 5.50 3.61 5.16
C GLY A 43 5.44 4.52 3.93
N GLU A 44 5.86 5.77 4.10
CA GLU A 44 5.85 6.79 3.04
C GLU A 44 6.84 6.49 1.90
N SER A 45 7.86 5.66 2.14
CA SER A 45 8.86 5.33 1.11
C SER A 45 8.30 4.40 0.02
N ILE A 46 7.12 3.83 0.24
CA ILE A 46 6.47 2.87 -0.65
C ILE A 46 6.31 3.39 -2.08
N THR A 47 6.14 4.71 -2.27
CA THR A 47 6.00 5.37 -3.57
C THR A 47 7.24 5.25 -4.47
N ASN A 48 8.40 4.97 -3.88
CA ASN A 48 9.68 4.83 -4.57
C ASN A 48 9.87 3.45 -5.20
N TYR A 49 9.00 2.48 -4.85
CA TYR A 49 9.12 1.09 -5.29
C TYR A 49 8.16 0.77 -6.44
N SER A 50 8.28 -0.46 -6.92
CA SER A 50 7.34 -1.11 -7.84
C SER A 50 7.22 -2.60 -7.48
N ALA A 51 6.20 -3.29 -7.98
CA ALA A 51 5.98 -4.70 -7.62
C ALA A 51 7.16 -5.61 -8.01
N ILE A 52 7.74 -5.41 -9.20
CA ILE A 52 8.76 -6.29 -9.79
C ILE A 52 9.99 -5.54 -10.32
N GLY A 53 10.08 -4.23 -10.06
CA GLY A 53 11.05 -3.36 -10.74
C GLY A 53 10.52 -2.93 -12.11
N LYS A 54 10.89 -1.72 -12.54
CA LYS A 54 10.81 -1.32 -13.96
C LYS A 54 12.23 -1.15 -14.49
N ARG A 55 12.44 -1.37 -15.79
CA ARG A 55 13.64 -0.87 -16.48
C ARG A 55 13.66 0.67 -16.32
N GLY A 56 14.53 1.18 -15.46
CA GLY A 56 15.00 2.56 -15.51
C GLY A 56 14.70 3.53 -14.35
N ALA A 57 14.01 3.18 -13.25
CA ALA A 57 13.87 4.19 -12.16
C ALA A 57 13.48 3.67 -10.76
N ARG A 58 12.67 2.61 -10.64
CA ARG A 58 12.14 2.18 -9.34
C ARG A 58 12.58 0.76 -8.99
N PRO A 59 13.19 0.52 -7.82
CA PRO A 59 13.48 -0.82 -7.35
C PRO A 59 12.19 -1.64 -7.16
N ALA A 60 12.34 -2.96 -7.21
CA ALA A 60 11.29 -3.88 -6.80
C ALA A 60 11.10 -3.82 -5.27
N ILE A 61 9.90 -4.13 -4.78
CA ILE A 61 9.74 -4.49 -3.36
C ILE A 61 10.54 -5.76 -3.06
N SER A 62 10.82 -5.99 -1.77
CA SER A 62 11.59 -7.14 -1.29
C SER A 62 11.03 -8.43 -1.87
N ALA A 63 11.89 -9.22 -2.53
CA ALA A 63 11.47 -10.48 -3.16
C ALA A 63 10.94 -11.49 -2.12
N ILE A 64 11.49 -11.46 -0.91
CA ILE A 64 11.04 -12.26 0.23
C ILE A 64 9.62 -11.84 0.61
N LEU A 65 9.40 -10.53 0.81
CA LEU A 65 8.09 -9.98 1.13
C LEU A 65 7.07 -10.27 0.03
N PHE A 66 7.43 -10.05 -1.24
CA PHE A 66 6.56 -10.30 -2.39
C PHE A 66 6.06 -11.75 -2.39
N LYS A 67 6.95 -12.73 -2.22
CA LYS A 67 6.60 -14.14 -2.23
C LYS A 67 5.73 -14.50 -1.02
N ALA A 68 6.15 -14.08 0.16
CA ALA A 68 5.46 -14.36 1.41
C ALA A 68 4.05 -13.77 1.42
N LEU A 69 3.91 -12.52 0.98
CA LEU A 69 2.65 -11.80 0.90
C LEU A 69 1.74 -12.34 -0.20
N PHE A 70 2.28 -12.81 -1.31
CA PHE A 70 1.49 -13.49 -2.33
C PHE A 70 0.87 -14.79 -1.80
N ASN A 71 1.64 -15.59 -1.06
CA ASN A 71 1.14 -16.81 -0.44
C ASN A 71 0.04 -16.49 0.57
N TRP A 72 0.28 -15.53 1.47
CA TRP A 72 -0.70 -15.13 2.49
C TRP A 72 -1.98 -14.56 1.87
N ALA A 73 -1.87 -13.71 0.86
CA ALA A 73 -3.03 -13.21 0.12
C ALA A 73 -3.81 -14.35 -0.55
N THR A 74 -3.13 -15.36 -1.10
CA THR A 74 -3.75 -16.51 -1.75
C THR A 74 -4.47 -17.40 -0.74
N GLU A 75 -3.88 -17.65 0.43
CA GLU A 75 -4.49 -18.40 1.53
C GLU A 75 -5.81 -17.74 2.03
N LYS A 76 -5.86 -16.41 2.03
CA LYS A 76 -7.03 -15.65 2.50
C LYS A 76 -8.06 -15.35 1.42
N ALA A 77 -7.72 -15.53 0.14
CA ALA A 77 -8.62 -15.20 -0.95
C ALA A 77 -9.65 -16.30 -1.21
N ARG A 78 -10.90 -15.88 -1.43
CA ARG A 78 -12.00 -16.78 -1.84
C ARG A 78 -11.77 -17.46 -3.18
N LYS A 79 -11.00 -16.82 -4.06
CA LYS A 79 -10.72 -17.29 -5.42
C LYS A 79 -9.22 -17.28 -5.66
N PRO A 80 -8.69 -18.20 -6.49
CA PRO A 80 -7.29 -18.20 -6.85
C PRO A 80 -6.81 -16.84 -7.38
N ILE A 81 -5.73 -16.33 -6.82
CA ILE A 81 -5.12 -15.08 -7.27
C ILE A 81 -4.09 -15.41 -8.36
N THR A 82 -4.23 -14.79 -9.53
CA THR A 82 -3.19 -14.88 -10.54
C THR A 82 -2.03 -13.94 -10.19
N ARG A 83 -0.80 -14.37 -10.51
CA ARG A 83 0.40 -13.52 -10.31
C ARG A 83 0.27 -12.15 -10.98
N LYS A 84 -0.36 -12.11 -12.17
CA LYS A 84 -0.62 -10.86 -12.91
C LYS A 84 -1.55 -9.93 -12.13
N ALA A 85 -2.66 -10.44 -11.60
CA ALA A 85 -3.60 -9.64 -10.82
C ALA A 85 -2.95 -9.12 -9.53
N TYR A 86 -2.11 -9.92 -8.88
CA TYR A 86 -1.35 -9.52 -7.70
C TYR A 86 -0.37 -8.37 -8.00
N ILE A 87 0.44 -8.50 -9.06
CA ILE A 87 1.37 -7.46 -9.51
C ILE A 87 0.63 -6.16 -9.85
N GLN A 88 -0.51 -6.27 -10.55
CA GLN A 88 -1.34 -5.11 -10.88
C GLN A 88 -1.91 -4.44 -9.62
N CYS A 89 -2.38 -5.22 -8.64
CA CYS A 89 -2.88 -4.70 -7.37
C CYS A 89 -1.82 -3.85 -6.65
N ILE A 90 -0.59 -4.38 -6.55
CA ILE A 90 0.53 -3.63 -5.96
C ILE A 90 0.78 -2.36 -6.76
N ASN A 91 1.03 -2.44 -8.06
CA ASN A 91 1.41 -1.27 -8.85
C ASN A 91 0.33 -0.17 -8.85
N ILE A 92 -0.96 -0.53 -8.92
CA ILE A 92 -2.07 0.43 -8.84
C ILE A 92 -2.04 1.17 -7.49
N PHE A 93 -1.83 0.43 -6.39
CA PHE A 93 -1.70 1.02 -5.06
C PHE A 93 -0.51 1.99 -5.00
N LEU A 94 0.67 1.59 -5.46
CA LEU A 94 1.87 2.44 -5.46
C LEU A 94 1.70 3.72 -6.30
N ILE A 95 0.97 3.63 -7.42
CA ILE A 95 0.61 4.79 -8.24
C ILE A 95 -0.32 5.74 -7.48
N SER A 96 -1.35 5.19 -6.83
CA SER A 96 -2.29 5.96 -6.00
C SER A 96 -1.58 6.72 -4.87
N GLU A 97 -0.71 6.04 -4.13
CA GLU A 97 0.07 6.67 -3.05
C GLU A 97 0.97 7.80 -3.58
N ASN A 98 1.59 7.60 -4.74
CA ASN A 98 2.42 8.63 -5.36
C ASN A 98 1.59 9.85 -5.82
N ILE A 99 0.37 9.64 -6.32
CA ILE A 99 -0.55 10.74 -6.65
C ILE A 99 -0.93 11.51 -5.38
N GLN A 100 -1.27 10.82 -4.29
CA GLN A 100 -1.62 11.45 -3.01
C GLN A 100 -0.45 12.23 -2.41
N LYS A 101 0.76 11.67 -2.46
CA LYS A 101 1.98 12.35 -2.03
C LYS A 101 2.18 13.67 -2.79
N ARG A 102 2.10 13.63 -4.12
CA ARG A 102 2.24 14.84 -4.96
C ARG A 102 1.15 15.87 -4.68
N LYS A 103 -0.09 15.43 -4.40
CA LYS A 103 -1.19 16.32 -4.02
C LYS A 103 -0.88 17.05 -2.70
N LYS A 104 -0.43 16.32 -1.67
CA LYS A 104 -0.01 16.92 -0.39
C LYS A 104 1.16 17.89 -0.55
N GLU A 105 2.15 17.53 -1.37
CA GLU A 105 3.29 18.40 -1.67
C GLU A 105 2.82 19.71 -2.33
N LEU A 106 1.93 19.65 -3.32
CA LEU A 106 1.34 20.82 -3.98
C LEU A 106 0.54 21.70 -3.00
N GLU A 107 -0.30 21.10 -2.16
CA GLU A 107 -1.08 21.81 -1.12
C GLU A 107 -0.17 22.45 -0.05
N SER A 108 1.02 21.88 0.17
CA SER A 108 1.99 22.39 1.14
C SER A 108 2.80 23.58 0.61
N THR A 109 2.78 23.84 -0.70
CA THR A 109 3.54 24.93 -1.33
C THR A 109 3.12 26.29 -0.78
N ALA A 110 4.11 27.18 -0.63
CA ALA A 110 3.89 28.53 -0.12
C ALA A 110 2.91 29.33 -0.99
N GLU A 111 2.88 29.05 -2.29
CA GLU A 111 1.99 29.68 -3.26
C GLU A 111 0.52 29.29 -3.04
N TYR A 112 0.23 28.00 -2.84
CA TYR A 112 -1.11 27.52 -2.52
C TYR A 112 -1.60 28.05 -1.16
N LYS A 113 -0.71 28.07 -0.15
CA LYS A 113 -1.01 28.64 1.18
C LYS A 113 -1.29 30.14 1.12
N LYS A 114 -0.52 30.89 0.32
CA LYS A 114 -0.73 32.33 0.10
C LYS A 114 -2.08 32.59 -0.58
N TYR A 115 -2.46 31.78 -1.57
CA TYR A 115 -3.74 31.89 -2.25
C TYR A 115 -4.94 31.64 -1.32
N ILE A 116 -4.87 30.62 -0.45
CA ILE A 116 -5.92 30.37 0.55
C ILE A 116 -6.01 31.52 1.55
N ASN A 117 -4.88 32.02 2.07
CA ASN A 117 -4.89 33.12 3.03
C ASN A 117 -5.48 34.41 2.43
N ILE A 118 -5.10 34.78 1.20
CA ILE A 118 -5.65 35.94 0.50
C ILE A 118 -7.18 35.83 0.33
N ASN A 119 -7.69 34.66 -0.05
CA ASN A 119 -9.12 34.48 -0.26
C ASN A 119 -9.92 34.46 1.05
N LEU A 120 -9.35 33.97 2.15
CA LEU A 120 -9.99 34.05 3.47
C LEU A 120 -10.05 35.48 4.00
N ASP A 121 -9.06 36.30 3.69
CA ASP A 121 -9.04 37.72 4.06
C ASP A 121 -10.03 38.57 3.23
N ILE A 122 -10.35 38.15 2.00
CA ILE A 122 -11.38 38.82 1.15
C ILE A 122 -12.81 38.53 1.61
N ILE A 123 -13.03 37.43 2.34
CA ILE A 123 -14.36 36.98 2.79
C ILE A 123 -14.73 37.54 4.19
N ARG A 124 -13.78 38.15 4.90
CA ARG A 124 -14.00 38.80 6.22
C ARG A 124 -14.29 40.29 6.09
#